data_AF-R5J101-F1
#
_entry.id   AF-R5J101-F1
#
_cell.length_a   1.000
_cell.length_b   1.000
_cell.length_c   1.000
_cell.angle_alpha   90.00
_cell.angle_beta   90.00
_cell.angle_gamma   90.00
#
_symmetry.space_group_name_H-M   'P 1'
#
loop_
_entity.id
_entity.type
_entity.pdbx_description
1 polymer ?
#
loop_
_entity_poly.entity_id
_entity_poly.type
_entity_poly.pdbx_seq_one_letter_code
_entity_poly.pdbx_strand_id
1 'polypeptide(L)'
;MSNISTDINTIASRYDGKKTMHYCLVLFIFSWLTLGIVPLVWNHKISDRIGAELTRRGIDYQFGAGTFWGWGILGSLILVGPFIYTHKLLTAMNRLSADYNVNG
;
A
#
# COMPACT_ATOMS: atom_id res chain seq x y z
N MET A 1 0.46 5.28 -7.77
CA MET A 1 0.70 3.89 -7.34
C MET A 1 2.15 3.44 -7.56
N SER A 2 2.80 3.77 -8.69
CA SER A 2 4.22 3.45 -8.94
C SER A 2 5.18 4.08 -7.93
N ASN A 3 5.11 5.39 -7.69
CA ASN A 3 5.98 6.08 -6.72
C ASN A 3 5.81 5.54 -5.29
N ILE A 4 4.57 5.22 -4.87
CA ILE A 4 4.28 4.63 -3.55
C ILE A 4 5.09 3.35 -3.31
N SER A 5 5.31 2.54 -4.34
CA SER A 5 6.08 1.30 -4.24
C SER A 5 7.57 1.55 -3.97
N THR A 6 8.11 2.61 -4.58
CA THR A 6 9.50 3.03 -4.44
C THR A 6 9.71 3.77 -3.12
N ASP A 7 8.79 4.66 -2.77
CA ASP A 7 8.84 5.48 -1.54
C ASP A 7 8.74 4.60 -0.29
N ILE A 8 7.84 3.60 -0.27
CA ILE A 8 7.79 2.68 0.86
C ILE A 8 9.03 1.79 0.96
N ASN A 9 9.64 1.43 -0.17
CA ASN A 9 10.92 0.74 -0.14
C ASN A 9 11.99 1.65 0.47
N THR A 10 12.03 2.94 0.15
CA THR A 10 12.99 3.86 0.78
C THR A 10 12.74 4.02 2.28
N ILE A 11 11.48 4.21 2.69
CA ILE A 11 11.08 4.50 4.08
C ILE A 11 11.18 3.25 4.99
N ALA A 12 10.78 2.08 4.48
CA ALA A 12 10.68 0.86 5.29
C ALA A 12 11.80 -0.18 5.05
N SER A 13 12.57 -0.09 3.95
CA SER A 13 13.61 -1.11 3.65
C SER A 13 14.75 -1.13 4.66
N ARG A 14 15.00 -0.04 5.41
CA ARG A 14 16.04 -0.02 6.46
C ARG A 14 15.72 -0.96 7.63
N TYR A 15 14.44 -1.18 7.92
CA TYR A 15 13.98 -1.93 9.10
C TYR A 15 13.36 -3.29 8.75
N ASP A 16 12.60 -3.38 7.67
CA ASP A 16 11.86 -4.61 7.32
C ASP A 16 12.69 -5.55 6.42
N GLY A 17 13.77 -5.07 5.79
CA GLY A 17 14.61 -5.87 4.87
C GLY A 17 13.90 -6.38 3.61
N LYS A 18 12.59 -6.13 3.47
CA LYS A 18 11.76 -6.55 2.34
C LYS A 18 11.80 -5.51 1.21
N LYS A 19 11.74 -5.97 -0.03
CA LYS A 19 11.52 -5.13 -1.22
C LYS A 19 10.16 -5.43 -1.81
N THR A 20 9.26 -4.44 -1.79
CA THR A 20 8.01 -4.52 -2.53
C THR A 20 8.27 -4.27 -4.01
N MET A 21 7.77 -5.18 -4.84
CA MET A 21 7.94 -5.13 -6.29
C MET A 21 7.27 -3.89 -6.88
N HIS A 22 7.87 -3.30 -7.91
CA HIS A 22 7.35 -2.09 -8.53
C HIS A 22 5.98 -2.34 -9.16
N TYR A 23 4.97 -1.52 -8.84
CA TYR A 23 3.58 -1.73 -9.26
C TYR A 23 3.39 -1.88 -10.79
N CYS A 24 4.11 -1.10 -11.60
CA CYS A 24 4.03 -1.23 -13.07
C CYS A 24 4.43 -2.62 -13.57
N LEU A 25 5.45 -3.23 -12.96
CA LEU A 25 5.91 -4.55 -13.38
C LEU A 25 4.87 -5.63 -13.03
N VAL A 26 4.22 -5.49 -11.86
CA VAL A 26 3.12 -6.35 -11.43
C VAL A 26 1.91 -6.24 -12.37
N LEU A 27 1.55 -5.03 -12.75
CA LEU A 27 0.34 -4.79 -13.52
C LEU A 27 0.49 -5.15 -15.00
N PHE A 28 1.61 -4.80 -15.64
CA PHE A 28 1.80 -5.08 -17.08
C PHE A 28 2.17 -6.54 -17.37
N ILE A 29 2.97 -7.18 -16.51
CA ILE A 29 3.49 -8.53 -16.80
C ILE A 29 2.61 -9.62 -16.16
N PHE A 30 2.22 -9.44 -14.89
CA PHE A 30 1.59 -10.52 -14.13
C PHE A 30 0.06 -10.45 -14.11
N SER A 31 -0.55 -9.32 -14.46
CA SER A 31 -2.00 -9.17 -14.43
C SER A 31 -2.70 -10.13 -15.40
N TRP A 32 -2.25 -10.20 -16.66
CA TRP A 32 -2.83 -11.12 -17.63
C TRP A 32 -2.39 -12.57 -17.43
N LEU A 33 -1.13 -12.79 -17.03
CA LEU A 33 -0.55 -14.12 -16.81
C LEU A 33 -1.21 -14.89 -15.66
N THR A 34 -1.72 -14.18 -14.65
CA THR A 34 -2.32 -14.78 -13.45
C THR A 34 -3.81 -14.49 -13.29
N LEU A 35 -4.48 -14.10 -14.39
CA LEU A 35 -5.90 -13.74 -14.40
C LEU A 35 -6.26 -12.69 -13.32
N GLY A 36 -5.33 -11.80 -12.99
CA GLY A 36 -5.53 -10.72 -12.03
C GLY A 36 -5.28 -11.07 -10.55
N ILE A 37 -4.86 -12.29 -10.21
CA ILE A 37 -4.64 -12.70 -8.81
C ILE A 37 -3.41 -12.01 -8.20
N VAL A 38 -2.30 -11.92 -8.94
CA VAL A 38 -1.04 -11.34 -8.42
C VAL A 38 -1.20 -9.86 -8.01
N PRO A 39 -1.88 -8.99 -8.78
CA PRO A 39 -2.20 -7.63 -8.35
C PRO A 39 -2.95 -7.55 -7.01
N LEU A 40 -3.85 -8.49 -6.71
CA LEU A 40 -4.60 -8.51 -5.45
C LEU A 40 -3.68 -8.82 -4.26
N VAL A 41 -2.87 -9.87 -4.39
CA VAL A 41 -1.89 -10.26 -3.36
C VAL A 41 -0.88 -9.14 -3.13
N TRP A 42 -0.47 -8.44 -4.20
CA TRP A 42 0.43 -7.31 -4.10
C TRP A 42 -0.17 -6.15 -3.28
N ASN A 43 -1.42 -5.76 -3.58
CA ASN A 43 -2.10 -4.69 -2.84
C ASN A 43 -2.30 -5.05 -1.36
N HIS A 44 -2.63 -6.30 -1.08
CA HIS A 44 -2.71 -6.82 0.29
C HIS A 44 -1.37 -6.66 1.03
N LYS A 45 -0.27 -7.14 0.43
CA LYS A 45 1.08 -7.07 1.04
C LYS A 45 1.56 -5.64 1.24
N ILE A 46 1.35 -4.75 0.28
CA ILE A 46 1.68 -3.33 0.41
C ILE A 46 0.88 -2.69 1.54
N SER A 47 -0.43 -2.95 1.60
CA SER A 47 -1.28 -2.33 2.61
C SER A 47 -0.89 -2.76 4.02
N ASP A 48 -0.61 -4.05 4.20
CA ASP A 48 -0.15 -4.61 5.47
C ASP A 48 1.19 -3.99 5.90
N ARG A 49 2.12 -3.83 4.94
CA ARG A 49 3.43 -3.22 5.19
C ARG A 49 3.34 -1.75 5.57
N ILE A 50 2.49 -0.97 4.89
CA ILE A 50 2.21 0.44 5.24
C ILE A 50 1.66 0.51 6.67
N GLY A 51 0.71 -0.36 7.01
CA GLY A 51 0.10 -0.43 8.34
C GLY A 51 1.08 -0.77 9.46
N ALA A 52 1.95 -1.75 9.21
CA ALA A 52 3.02 -2.12 10.12
C ALA A 52 3.97 -0.95 10.37
N GLU A 53 4.35 -0.21 9.32
CA GLU A 53 5.26 0.93 9.44
C GLU A 53 4.62 2.12 10.16
N LEU A 54 3.32 2.38 9.93
CA LEU A 54 2.56 3.38 10.69
C LEU A 54 2.50 3.05 12.18
N THR A 55 2.21 1.79 12.51
CA THR A 55 2.16 1.31 13.89
C THR A 55 3.54 1.41 14.56
N ARG A 56 4.60 1.05 13.84
CA ARG A 56 5.98 1.12 14.33
C ARG A 56 6.42 2.56 14.62
N ARG A 57 6.02 3.51 13.77
CA ARG A 57 6.31 4.95 13.92
C ARG A 57 5.37 5.64 14.92
N GLY A 58 4.41 4.92 15.51
CA GLY A 58 3.45 5.48 16.47
C GLY A 58 2.47 6.50 15.85
N ILE A 59 2.27 6.44 14.52
CA ILE A 59 1.37 7.34 13.81
C ILE A 59 -0.05 6.82 14.00
N ASP A 60 -0.92 7.62 14.65
CA ASP A 60 -2.33 7.29 14.86
C ASP A 60 -3.12 7.35 13.53
N TYR A 61 -2.97 6.30 12.72
CA TYR A 61 -3.71 6.10 11.48
C TYR A 61 -3.89 4.62 11.19
N GLN A 62 -5.14 4.15 11.25
CA GLN A 62 -5.49 2.76 10.98
C GLN A 62 -5.53 2.50 9.47
N PHE A 63 -4.50 1.81 8.98
CA PHE A 63 -4.40 1.34 7.61
C PHE A 63 -3.77 -0.04 7.58
N GLY A 64 -4.23 -0.92 6.69
CA GLY A 64 -3.71 -2.29 6.62
C GLY A 64 -4.38 -3.13 5.53
N ALA A 65 -4.06 -4.42 5.51
CA ALA A 65 -4.67 -5.39 4.60
C ALA A 65 -6.21 -5.37 4.63
N GLY A 66 -6.82 -5.19 5.80
CA GLY A 66 -8.28 -5.11 5.96
C GLY A 66 -8.88 -3.89 5.25
N THR A 67 -8.16 -2.78 5.15
CA THR A 67 -8.60 -1.59 4.41
C THR A 67 -8.66 -1.86 2.91
N PHE A 68 -7.72 -2.65 2.38
CA PHE A 68 -7.74 -3.07 0.97
C PHE A 68 -8.92 -3.99 0.66
N TRP A 69 -9.15 -5.03 1.47
CA TRP A 69 -10.28 -5.94 1.24
C TRP A 69 -11.63 -5.25 1.45
N GLY A 70 -11.75 -4.43 2.49
CA GLY A 70 -12.97 -3.69 2.79
C GLY A 70 -13.30 -2.63 1.74
N TRP A 71 -12.40 -1.69 1.47
CA TRP A 71 -12.70 -0.57 0.57
C TRP A 71 -12.33 -0.85 -0.89
N GLY A 72 -11.23 -1.56 -1.14
CA GLY A 72 -10.77 -1.87 -2.50
C GLY A 72 -11.59 -2.95 -3.19
N ILE A 73 -12.01 -3.99 -2.47
CA ILE A 73 -12.78 -5.11 -3.04
C ILE A 73 -14.26 -4.99 -2.69
N LEU A 74 -14.66 -5.08 -1.42
CA LEU A 74 -16.08 -5.02 -1.07
C LEU A 74 -16.69 -3.65 -1.41
N GLY A 75 -15.95 -2.58 -1.20
CA GLY A 75 -16.36 -1.23 -1.58
C GLY A 75 -16.42 -1.00 -3.09
N SER A 76 -15.78 -1.82 -3.92
CA SER A 76 -15.92 -1.75 -5.39
C SER A 76 -17.33 -2.12 -5.86
N LEU A 77 -18.06 -2.90 -5.07
CA LEU A 77 -19.45 -3.26 -5.35
C LEU A 77 -20.39 -2.05 -5.38
N ILE A 78 -20.00 -0.96 -4.69
CA ILE A 78 -20.74 0.30 -4.64
C ILE A 78 -20.08 1.41 -5.48
N LEU A 79 -19.11 1.09 -6.35
CA LEU A 79 -18.28 2.01 -7.16
C LEU A 79 -17.42 3.03 -6.39
N VAL A 80 -17.84 3.46 -5.20
CA VAL A 80 -17.16 4.51 -4.41
C VAL A 80 -15.98 3.95 -3.61
N GLY A 81 -15.96 2.66 -3.28
CA GLY A 81 -14.92 2.06 -2.45
C GLY A 81 -13.48 2.22 -2.94
N PRO A 82 -13.18 2.03 -4.23
CA PRO A 82 -11.84 2.21 -4.77
C PRO A 82 -11.30 3.63 -4.55
N PHE A 83 -12.17 4.64 -4.60
CA PHE A 83 -11.79 6.03 -4.32
C PHE A 83 -11.48 6.24 -2.83
N ILE A 84 -12.28 5.66 -1.94
CA ILE A 84 -12.06 5.71 -0.49
C ILE A 84 -10.75 4.99 -0.14
N TYR A 85 -10.50 3.81 -0.72
CA TYR A 85 -9.25 3.09 -0.53
C TYR A 85 -8.05 3.91 -0.99
N THR A 86 -8.13 4.51 -2.18
CA THR A 86 -7.04 5.33 -2.73
C THR A 86 -6.77 6.55 -1.86
N HIS A 87 -7.81 7.24 -1.40
CA HIS A 87 -7.68 8.35 -0.47
C HIS A 87 -6.99 7.93 0.84
N LYS A 88 -7.42 6.79 1.41
CA LYS A 88 -6.82 6.27 2.65
C LYS A 88 -5.36 5.87 2.47
N LEU A 89 -5.02 5.25 1.34
CA LEU A 89 -3.66 4.86 0.97
C LEU A 89 -2.75 6.09 0.82
N LEU A 90 -3.19 7.11 0.09
CA LEU A 90 -2.43 8.35 -0.11
C LEU A 90 -2.23 9.09 1.22
N THR A 91 -3.24 9.13 2.08
CA THR A 91 -3.15 9.75 3.40
C THR A 91 -2.13 9.03 4.28
N ALA A 92 -2.16 7.70 4.31
CA ALA A 92 -1.16 6.89 5.03
C ALA A 92 0.26 7.19 4.55
N MET A 93 0.47 7.19 3.24
CA MET A 93 1.78 7.45 2.65
C MET A 93 2.28 8.86 2.94
N ASN A 94 1.41 9.88 2.84
CA ASN A 94 1.79 11.24 3.16
C ASN A 94 2.21 11.39 4.64
N ARG A 95 1.52 10.72 5.56
CA ARG A 95 1.89 10.70 6.98
C ARG A 95 3.25 10.02 7.19
N LEU A 96 3.49 8.89 6.52
CA LEU A 96 4.78 8.20 6.56
C LEU A 96 5.92 9.05 5.98
N SER A 97 5.70 9.74 4.86
CA SER A 97 6.69 10.64 4.27
C SER A 97 6.96 11.86 5.16
N ALA A 98 5.92 12.41 5.81
CA ALA A 98 6.10 13.50 6.76
C ALA A 98 6.94 13.07 7.96
N ASP A 99 6.68 11.88 8.52
CA ASP A 99 7.49 11.33 9.62
C ASP A 99 8.93 11.03 9.17
N TYR A 100 9.12 10.45 7.98
CA TYR A 100 10.45 10.22 7.40
C TYR A 100 11.24 11.51 7.19
N ASN A 101 10.59 12.59 6.77
CA ASN A 101 11.25 13.89 6.60
C ASN A 101 11.71 14.51 7.92
N VAL A 102 11.09 14.15 9.05
CA VAL A 102 11.45 14.67 10.38
C VAL A 102 12.44 13.74 11.09
N ASN A 103 12.23 12.42 11.00
CA ASN A 103 12.93 11.42 11.82
C ASN A 103 13.93 10.54 11.05
N GLY A 104 13.93 10.58 9.71
CA GLY A 104 14.74 9.72 8.85
C GLY A 104 14.32 8.25 8.83
#